data_AF-A0AAU7PDB8-F1
#
_entry.id   AF-A0AAU7PDB8-F1
#
_cell.length_a   1.000
_cell.length_b   1.000
_cell.length_c   1.000
_cell.angle_alpha   90.00
_cell.angle_beta   90.00
_cell.angle_gamma   90.00
#
_symmetry.space_group_name_H-M   'P 1'
#
loop_
_entity.id
_entity.type
_entity.pdbx_description
1 polymer ?
#
loop_
_entity_poly.entity_id
_entity_poly.type
_entity_poly.pdbx_seq_one_letter_code
_entity_poly.pdbx_strand_id
1 'polypeptide(L)'
;MGNLIIRGFMQVFKGFFCKFAIGLAGIGLAVTCNAASIFSYSSNANDFIGQGKSAVLTDANAAFGLRGTKDRLTFTVDATSGESWFIRMSAPIGGALAPGTYASAERSAFKTGRSPGLDASSTGRGCNEVWGKFAIRQISFDAAGNVDKLEATFLQRCDGSKAPALAGVISYNAPPLSLKLTSSVGDYIGGGVGKMYYNDTSIFVLSGTTSRLQYYASGQRDDWYASIVAPVGKALVPGRYSTNRFGDRTHAGLDFTGNGRGCNENSGTLNVRAIEKDAQGNVVKLHAEFEQYCGTAPLRGTIRFGI
;
A
#
# COMPACT_ATOMS: atom_id res chain seq x y z
N MET A 1 -24.18 -10.70 -17.87
CA MET A 1 -23.48 -9.46 -18.25
C MET A 1 -22.92 -8.82 -16.99
N GLY A 2 -21.69 -9.13 -16.61
CA GLY A 2 -21.10 -8.70 -15.35
C GLY A 2 -19.62 -9.01 -15.34
N ASN A 3 -18.83 -8.17 -16.02
CA ASN A 3 -17.38 -8.27 -16.06
C ASN A 3 -16.77 -6.92 -16.49
N LEU A 4 -17.07 -5.84 -15.75
CA LEU A 4 -16.49 -4.53 -16.04
C LEU A 4 -16.46 -3.58 -14.84
N ILE A 5 -15.90 -3.97 -13.68
CA ILE A 5 -15.77 -3.06 -12.52
C ILE A 5 -14.34 -2.99 -11.93
N ILE A 6 -13.31 -3.63 -12.51
CA ILE A 6 -11.94 -3.61 -11.93
C ILE A 6 -10.85 -3.14 -12.92
N ARG A 7 -11.14 -2.17 -13.80
CA ARG A 7 -10.12 -1.66 -14.75
C ARG A 7 -9.96 -0.13 -14.83
N GLY A 8 -10.34 0.61 -13.79
CA GLY A 8 -10.14 2.05 -13.71
C GLY A 8 -9.54 2.51 -12.38
N PHE A 9 -8.33 2.09 -12.04
CA PHE A 9 -7.67 2.56 -10.80
C PHE A 9 -6.18 2.85 -10.95
N MET A 10 -5.74 3.21 -12.17
CA MET A 10 -4.34 3.47 -12.45
C MET A 10 -4.18 4.84 -13.08
N GLN A 11 -4.25 5.88 -12.25
CA GLN A 11 -3.46 7.11 -12.32
C GLN A 11 -4.09 8.17 -11.39
N VAL A 12 -3.57 8.26 -10.17
CA VAL A 12 -3.52 9.54 -9.44
C VAL A 12 -2.07 9.70 -9.04
N PHE A 13 -1.33 10.48 -9.82
CA PHE A 13 0.08 10.80 -9.59
C PHE A 13 0.18 12.16 -8.88
N LYS A 14 1.12 12.22 -7.93
CA LYS A 14 1.85 13.38 -7.41
C LYS A 14 1.11 14.30 -6.42
N GLY A 15 1.56 14.20 -5.16
CA GLY A 15 1.35 15.22 -4.14
C GLY A 15 2.11 14.86 -2.86
N PHE A 16 3.45 14.91 -2.89
CA PHE A 16 4.24 14.94 -1.65
C PHE A 16 4.06 16.33 -1.05
N PHE A 17 3.25 16.47 0.00
CA PHE A 17 3.15 17.72 0.77
C PHE A 17 4.10 17.63 1.96
N CYS A 18 5.29 18.21 1.80
CA CYS A 18 6.22 18.42 2.89
C CYS A 18 5.75 19.59 3.76
N LYS A 19 5.57 19.37 5.08
CA LYS A 19 5.46 20.48 6.04
C LYS A 19 6.87 20.92 6.44
N PHE A 20 7.13 22.22 6.39
CA PHE A 20 8.40 22.81 6.84
C PHE A 20 8.31 23.15 8.33
N ALA A 21 9.19 22.57 9.15
CA ALA A 21 9.42 23.02 10.51
C ALA A 21 10.80 23.68 10.58
N ILE A 22 10.85 24.96 10.97
CA ILE A 22 12.10 25.69 11.19
C ILE A 22 12.51 25.48 12.65
N GLY A 23 13.52 24.64 12.88
CA GLY A 23 14.18 24.53 14.17
C GLY A 23 15.26 25.61 14.31
N LEU A 24 15.08 26.55 15.23
CA LEU A 24 16.12 27.51 15.64
C LEU A 24 17.15 26.82 16.54
N ALA A 25 18.08 26.09 15.92
CA ALA A 25 19.47 25.85 16.32
C ALA A 25 20.06 24.70 15.48
N GLY A 26 20.97 25.02 14.54
CA GLY A 26 21.71 24.03 13.73
C GLY A 26 20.90 23.46 12.56
N ILE A 27 20.89 24.17 11.43
CA ILE A 27 19.90 24.00 10.35
C ILE A 27 20.21 22.77 9.47
N GLY A 28 19.81 21.59 9.94
CA GLY A 28 19.34 20.53 9.06
C GLY A 28 17.84 20.72 8.85
N LEU A 29 17.40 21.01 7.63
CA LEU A 29 15.98 20.94 7.28
C LEU A 29 15.57 19.46 7.31
N ALA A 30 15.03 19.00 8.45
CA ALA A 30 14.35 17.72 8.52
C ALA A 30 12.99 17.86 7.83
N VAL A 31 12.95 17.50 6.55
CA VAL A 31 11.71 17.42 5.80
C VAL A 31 11.01 16.13 6.17
N THR A 32 10.07 16.17 7.11
CA THR A 32 9.15 15.06 7.32
C THR A 32 8.01 15.19 6.30
N CYS A 33 8.14 14.53 5.14
CA CYS A 33 6.97 14.30 4.32
C CYS A 33 6.20 13.13 4.92
N ASN A 34 5.09 13.41 5.60
CA ASN A 34 4.15 12.35 5.92
C ASN A 34 3.55 11.84 4.61
N ALA A 35 3.31 10.53 4.55
CA ALA A 35 2.57 9.97 3.42
C ALA A 35 1.18 10.63 3.37
N ALA A 36 0.77 11.10 2.19
CA ALA A 36 -0.50 11.79 2.02
C ALA A 36 -1.66 10.92 2.51
N SER A 37 -2.61 11.55 3.18
CA SER A 37 -3.84 10.89 3.60
C SER A 37 -4.84 10.88 2.45
N ILE A 38 -5.46 9.72 2.25
CA ILE A 38 -6.45 9.49 1.20
C ILE A 38 -7.60 8.70 1.81
N PHE A 39 -8.82 9.15 1.55
CA PHE A 39 -10.00 8.35 1.68
C PHE A 39 -10.74 8.33 0.34
N SER A 40 -10.96 7.16 -0.23
CA SER A 40 -11.87 7.02 -1.36
C SER A 40 -13.00 6.08 -1.01
N TYR A 41 -14.17 6.34 -1.56
CA TYR A 41 -15.31 5.45 -1.43
C TYR A 41 -16.06 5.33 -2.73
N SER A 42 -16.73 4.19 -2.89
CA SER A 42 -17.67 3.92 -3.96
C SER A 42 -18.89 3.23 -3.38
N SER A 43 -20.06 3.79 -3.67
CA SER A 43 -21.34 3.36 -3.16
C SER A 43 -22.21 2.89 -4.31
N ASN A 44 -22.83 1.73 -4.15
CA ASN A 44 -23.82 1.25 -5.11
C ASN A 44 -25.09 2.12 -5.04
N ALA A 45 -25.85 2.17 -6.15
CA ALA A 45 -27.16 2.79 -6.13
C ALA A 45 -28.02 2.21 -4.99
N ASN A 46 -28.72 3.09 -4.26
CA ASN A 46 -29.55 2.80 -3.08
C ASN A 46 -28.79 2.34 -1.82
N ASP A 47 -27.46 2.41 -1.76
CA ASP A 47 -26.75 2.28 -0.48
C ASP A 47 -27.08 3.46 0.44
N PHE A 48 -27.42 3.15 1.69
CA PHE A 48 -27.94 4.12 2.66
C PHE A 48 -26.90 5.16 3.04
N ILE A 49 -25.62 4.78 3.09
CA ILE A 49 -24.55 5.66 3.60
C ILE A 49 -24.04 6.58 2.49
N GLY A 50 -23.51 6.01 1.40
CA GLY A 50 -22.89 6.75 0.31
C GLY A 50 -23.84 7.19 -0.80
N GLN A 51 -25.10 6.76 -0.76
CA GLN A 51 -26.17 7.21 -1.68
C GLN A 51 -25.86 7.06 -3.18
N GLY A 52 -25.13 6.01 -3.56
CA GLY A 52 -24.75 5.79 -4.96
C GLY A 52 -23.63 6.71 -5.47
N LYS A 53 -22.99 7.49 -4.60
CA LYS A 53 -21.89 8.39 -4.96
C LYS A 53 -20.53 7.69 -4.85
N SER A 54 -19.54 8.29 -5.48
CA SER A 54 -18.13 7.94 -5.28
C SER A 54 -17.31 9.22 -5.21
N ALA A 55 -16.29 9.24 -4.36
CA ALA A 55 -15.37 10.36 -4.26
C ALA A 55 -13.96 9.91 -3.85
N VAL A 56 -12.99 10.78 -4.11
CA VAL A 56 -11.63 10.69 -3.60
C VAL A 56 -11.35 11.96 -2.82
N LEU A 57 -11.10 11.79 -1.53
CA LEU A 57 -10.75 12.83 -0.59
C LEU A 57 -9.26 12.72 -0.29
N THR A 58 -8.58 13.85 -0.29
CA THR A 58 -7.14 13.99 -0.06
C THR A 58 -6.90 15.16 0.88
N ASP A 59 -5.67 15.33 1.36
CA ASP A 59 -5.30 16.47 2.23
C ASP A 59 -5.60 17.84 1.58
N ALA A 60 -5.83 17.90 0.26
CA ALA A 60 -6.20 19.12 -0.44
C ALA A 60 -7.67 19.53 -0.25
N ASN A 61 -8.56 18.58 0.09
CA ASN A 61 -10.01 18.83 0.17
C ASN A 61 -10.68 18.17 1.39
N ALA A 62 -9.93 17.59 2.31
CA ALA A 62 -10.44 17.03 3.54
C ALA A 62 -9.41 17.07 4.68
N ALA A 63 -9.89 17.17 5.90
CA ALA A 63 -9.12 16.93 7.11
C ALA A 63 -9.31 15.48 7.57
N PHE A 64 -8.20 14.83 7.97
CA PHE A 64 -8.20 13.44 8.40
C PHE A 64 -7.83 13.30 9.86
N GLY A 65 -8.51 12.39 10.56
CA GLY A 65 -8.17 11.99 11.91
C GLY A 65 -8.07 10.47 12.02
N LEU A 66 -7.13 10.01 12.84
CA LEU A 66 -7.02 8.62 13.24
C LEU A 66 -6.79 8.56 14.74
N ARG A 67 -7.56 7.72 15.43
CA ARG A 67 -7.44 7.52 16.87
C ARG A 67 -7.80 6.11 17.28
N GLY A 68 -7.35 5.71 18.45
CA GLY A 68 -7.64 4.41 19.05
C GLY A 68 -6.38 3.60 19.29
N THR A 69 -6.57 2.32 19.58
CA THR A 69 -5.55 1.41 20.10
C THR A 69 -5.62 0.09 19.33
N LYS A 70 -4.78 -0.89 19.72
CA LYS A 70 -4.69 -2.18 19.05
C LYS A 70 -6.00 -2.98 18.96
N ASP A 71 -6.96 -2.77 19.85
CA ASP A 71 -8.24 -3.47 19.84
C ASP A 71 -9.28 -2.80 18.92
N ARG A 72 -9.25 -1.47 18.82
CA ARG A 72 -10.22 -0.68 18.05
C ARG A 72 -9.65 0.68 17.65
N LEU A 73 -9.94 1.07 16.42
CA LEU A 73 -9.62 2.39 15.88
C LEU A 73 -10.84 3.08 15.29
N THR A 74 -10.75 4.41 15.17
CA THR A 74 -11.69 5.26 14.45
C THR A 74 -10.92 6.17 13.51
N PHE A 75 -11.24 6.09 12.23
CA PHE A 75 -10.80 7.00 11.19
C PHE A 75 -11.91 8.01 10.89
N THR A 76 -11.57 9.28 10.80
CA THR A 76 -12.50 10.37 10.53
C THR A 76 -12.05 11.19 9.34
N VAL A 77 -13.03 11.66 8.56
CA VAL A 77 -12.79 12.56 7.43
C VAL A 77 -13.78 13.71 7.51
N ASP A 78 -13.30 14.93 7.47
CA ASP A 78 -14.12 16.13 7.36
C ASP A 78 -13.80 16.81 6.04
N ALA A 79 -14.66 16.60 5.04
CA ALA A 79 -14.49 17.13 3.69
C ALA A 79 -14.92 18.59 3.59
N THR A 80 -14.25 19.37 2.75
CA THR A 80 -14.63 20.77 2.48
C THR A 80 -15.98 20.90 1.76
N SER A 81 -16.50 19.80 1.19
CA SER A 81 -17.86 19.69 0.67
C SER A 81 -18.95 19.65 1.75
N GLY A 82 -18.57 19.53 3.03
CA GLY A 82 -19.48 19.36 4.16
C GLY A 82 -19.82 17.90 4.50
N GLU A 83 -19.25 16.93 3.79
CA GLU A 83 -19.38 15.52 4.14
C GLU A 83 -18.44 15.15 5.30
N SER A 84 -18.99 14.56 6.36
CA SER A 84 -18.20 14.01 7.47
C SER A 84 -18.35 12.51 7.55
N TRP A 85 -17.24 11.79 7.60
CA TRP A 85 -17.17 10.33 7.65
C TRP A 85 -16.59 9.85 8.98
N PHE A 86 -17.17 8.77 9.51
CA PHE A 86 -16.65 8.05 10.66
C PHE A 86 -16.60 6.56 10.35
N ILE A 87 -15.39 6.00 10.31
CA ILE A 87 -15.15 4.58 10.06
C ILE A 87 -14.52 3.98 11.32
N ARG A 88 -15.22 3.05 11.97
CA ARG A 88 -14.67 2.27 13.09
C ARG A 88 -14.31 0.87 12.60
N MET A 89 -13.11 0.42 12.99
CA MET A 89 -12.66 -0.95 12.80
C MET A 89 -12.22 -1.49 14.16
N SER A 90 -12.60 -2.71 14.48
CA SER A 90 -12.15 -3.38 15.71
C SER A 90 -11.81 -4.83 15.46
N ALA A 91 -10.78 -5.30 16.17
CA ALA A 91 -10.43 -6.71 16.19
C ALA A 91 -11.58 -7.56 16.78
N PRO A 92 -11.54 -8.89 16.59
CA PRO A 92 -12.33 -9.81 17.41
C PRO A 92 -12.15 -9.53 18.90
N ILE A 93 -13.14 -9.87 19.72
CA ILE A 93 -13.08 -9.64 21.17
C ILE A 93 -11.83 -10.31 21.77
N GLY A 94 -11.04 -9.54 22.52
CA GLY A 94 -9.77 -9.98 23.11
C GLY A 94 -8.57 -10.05 22.14
N GLY A 95 -8.79 -9.75 20.85
CA GLY A 95 -7.75 -9.72 19.83
C GLY A 95 -7.10 -8.35 19.64
N ALA A 96 -6.19 -8.28 18.67
CA ALA A 96 -5.56 -7.05 18.21
C ALA A 96 -5.65 -6.93 16.69
N LEU A 97 -5.70 -5.70 16.21
CA LEU A 97 -5.63 -5.33 14.81
C LEU A 97 -4.18 -5.49 14.35
N ALA A 98 -4.01 -6.21 13.24
CA ALA A 98 -2.75 -6.46 12.57
C ALA A 98 -3.01 -6.52 11.06
N PRO A 99 -1.97 -6.49 10.21
CA PRO A 99 -2.15 -6.75 8.79
C PRO A 99 -2.87 -8.09 8.56
N GLY A 100 -3.87 -8.08 7.68
CA GLY A 100 -4.69 -9.26 7.40
C GLY A 100 -6.12 -8.92 6.97
N THR A 101 -6.88 -9.98 6.66
CA THR A 101 -8.29 -9.88 6.24
C THR A 101 -9.23 -10.26 7.39
N TYR A 102 -10.21 -9.41 7.61
CA TYR A 102 -11.25 -9.51 8.63
C TYR A 102 -12.60 -9.72 7.94
N ALA A 103 -12.98 -10.99 7.78
CA ALA A 103 -14.24 -11.39 7.15
C ALA A 103 -15.41 -11.35 8.14
N SER A 104 -16.64 -11.33 7.62
CA SER A 104 -17.88 -11.38 8.40
C SER A 104 -17.92 -10.35 9.52
N ALA A 105 -17.52 -9.11 9.20
CA ALA A 105 -17.54 -8.02 10.16
C ALA A 105 -18.98 -7.64 10.49
N GLU A 106 -19.25 -7.50 11.78
CA GLU A 106 -20.51 -7.05 12.35
C GLU A 106 -20.40 -5.59 12.82
N ARG A 107 -21.50 -5.00 13.26
CA ARG A 107 -21.48 -3.62 13.74
C ARG A 107 -20.55 -3.51 14.93
N SER A 108 -19.54 -2.63 14.86
CA SER A 108 -18.39 -2.66 15.79
C SER A 108 -18.76 -2.66 17.29
N ALA A 109 -19.85 -2.00 17.68
CA ALA A 109 -20.35 -1.94 19.06
C ALA A 109 -21.13 -3.18 19.51
N PHE A 110 -21.64 -4.00 18.58
CA PHE A 110 -22.54 -5.13 18.85
C PHE A 110 -22.03 -6.46 18.28
N LYS A 111 -20.73 -6.54 17.94
CA LYS A 111 -20.10 -7.73 17.39
C LYS A 111 -20.16 -8.92 18.37
N THR A 112 -20.38 -10.11 17.83
CA THR A 112 -20.52 -11.36 18.57
C THR A 112 -19.33 -12.30 18.36
N GLY A 113 -19.11 -13.22 19.31
CA GLY A 113 -18.10 -14.27 19.21
C GLY A 113 -16.72 -13.77 18.79
N ARG A 114 -16.22 -14.29 17.66
CA ARG A 114 -14.93 -13.90 17.05
C ARG A 114 -15.11 -13.01 15.81
N SER A 115 -16.31 -12.50 15.56
CA SER A 115 -16.55 -11.58 14.46
C SER A 115 -15.78 -10.26 14.70
N PRO A 116 -15.06 -9.73 13.70
CA PRO A 116 -14.48 -8.40 13.79
C PRO A 116 -15.58 -7.34 13.69
N GLY A 117 -15.24 -6.09 14.01
CA GLY A 117 -16.19 -4.99 13.99
C GLY A 117 -15.90 -4.00 12.88
N LEU A 118 -16.94 -3.59 12.15
CA LEU A 118 -16.93 -2.51 11.17
C LEU A 118 -18.14 -1.59 11.42
N ASP A 119 -17.96 -0.28 11.29
CA ASP A 119 -19.07 0.69 11.30
C ASP A 119 -18.62 1.93 10.50
N ALA A 120 -19.04 1.99 9.24
CA ALA A 120 -18.84 3.16 8.37
C ALA A 120 -20.13 3.99 8.33
N SER A 121 -20.00 5.27 8.65
CA SER A 121 -21.12 6.22 8.69
C SER A 121 -20.71 7.54 8.05
N SER A 122 -21.68 8.26 7.50
CA SER A 122 -21.46 9.56 6.87
C SER A 122 -22.64 10.50 7.05
N THR A 123 -22.37 11.76 7.39
CA THR A 123 -23.35 12.87 7.35
C THR A 123 -24.69 12.51 8.01
N GLY A 124 -24.62 11.99 9.24
CA GLY A 124 -25.80 11.59 10.03
C GLY A 124 -26.43 10.24 9.64
N ARG A 125 -25.85 9.48 8.70
CA ARG A 125 -26.32 8.15 8.29
C ARG A 125 -25.40 7.07 8.83
N GLY A 126 -25.99 6.07 9.48
CA GLY A 126 -25.31 4.88 9.98
C GLY A 126 -26.22 3.67 9.90
N CYS A 127 -25.65 2.47 9.76
CA CYS A 127 -26.45 1.25 9.72
C CYS A 127 -26.93 0.85 11.12
N ASN A 128 -28.06 0.15 11.19
CA ASN A 128 -28.46 -0.53 12.43
C ASN A 128 -27.69 -1.85 12.59
N GLU A 129 -27.56 -2.60 11.50
CA GLU A 129 -26.74 -3.80 11.37
C GLU A 129 -25.72 -3.67 10.24
N VAL A 130 -24.55 -4.29 10.40
CA VAL A 130 -23.47 -4.26 9.42
C VAL A 130 -23.18 -5.67 8.95
N TRP A 131 -23.21 -5.85 7.63
CA TRP A 131 -22.75 -7.04 6.94
C TRP A 131 -21.52 -6.68 6.12
N GLY A 132 -20.34 -6.88 6.70
CA GLY A 132 -19.11 -6.30 6.17
C GLY A 132 -17.90 -7.21 6.13
N LYS A 133 -16.82 -6.64 5.63
CA LYS A 133 -15.46 -7.14 5.74
C LYS A 133 -14.49 -5.99 5.59
N PHE A 134 -13.30 -6.12 6.16
CA PHE A 134 -12.20 -5.19 5.89
C PHE A 134 -10.88 -5.94 5.78
N ALA A 135 -9.90 -5.30 5.17
CA ALA A 135 -8.53 -5.79 5.13
C ALA A 135 -7.61 -4.65 5.55
N ILE A 136 -6.71 -4.94 6.48
CA ILE A 136 -5.64 -4.03 6.90
C ILE A 136 -4.38 -4.46 6.17
N ARG A 137 -3.83 -3.57 5.34
CA ARG A 137 -2.55 -3.78 4.68
C ARG A 137 -1.40 -3.34 5.57
N GLN A 138 -1.57 -2.19 6.23
CA GLN A 138 -0.58 -1.63 7.12
C GLN A 138 -1.24 -1.03 8.34
N ILE A 139 -0.63 -1.26 9.50
CA ILE A 139 -0.99 -0.63 10.76
C ILE A 139 0.26 -0.50 11.62
N SER A 140 0.39 0.61 12.36
CA SER A 140 1.38 0.75 13.43
C SER A 140 0.78 1.51 14.61
N PHE A 141 1.47 1.42 15.73
CA PHE A 141 1.11 2.07 16.97
C PHE A 141 2.35 2.80 17.50
N ASP A 142 2.14 3.99 18.05
CA ASP A 142 3.17 4.76 18.71
C ASP A 142 3.61 4.11 20.03
N ALA A 143 4.60 4.69 20.70
CA ALA A 143 5.11 4.18 21.98
C ALA A 143 4.07 4.19 23.11
N ALA A 144 3.02 5.01 23.00
CA ALA A 144 1.91 5.06 23.94
C ALA A 144 0.78 4.06 23.58
N GLY A 145 0.91 3.36 22.45
CA GLY A 145 -0.05 2.36 21.97
C GLY A 145 -1.20 2.95 21.13
N ASN A 146 -1.12 4.22 20.75
CA ASN A 146 -2.11 4.84 19.86
C ASN A 146 -1.81 4.50 18.41
N VAL A 147 -2.84 4.25 17.61
CA VAL A 147 -2.67 4.02 16.18
C VAL A 147 -2.18 5.30 15.50
N ASP A 148 -1.09 5.20 14.73
CA ASP A 148 -0.46 6.34 14.03
C ASP A 148 -0.37 6.16 12.51
N LYS A 149 -0.59 4.93 12.02
CA LYS A 149 -0.62 4.55 10.61
C LYS A 149 -1.76 3.58 10.33
N LEU A 150 -2.42 3.76 9.19
CA LEU A 150 -3.41 2.81 8.69
C LEU A 150 -3.48 2.82 7.16
N GLU A 151 -3.32 1.65 6.54
CA GLU A 151 -3.79 1.38 5.18
C GLU A 151 -4.81 0.26 5.26
N ALA A 152 -6.06 0.54 4.88
CA ALA A 152 -7.14 -0.43 4.95
C ALA A 152 -8.11 -0.30 3.79
N THR A 153 -8.82 -1.39 3.52
CA THR A 153 -9.99 -1.39 2.64
C THR A 153 -11.17 -1.97 3.40
N PHE A 154 -12.37 -1.52 3.11
CA PHE A 154 -13.57 -2.11 3.68
C PHE A 154 -14.68 -2.24 2.65
N LEU A 155 -15.59 -3.15 2.95
CA LEU A 155 -16.88 -3.25 2.31
C LEU A 155 -17.93 -3.41 3.41
N GLN A 156 -18.99 -2.62 3.34
CA GLN A 156 -20.12 -2.64 4.25
C GLN A 156 -21.43 -2.72 3.47
N ARG A 157 -22.42 -3.39 4.08
CA ARG A 157 -23.83 -3.34 3.70
C ARG A 157 -24.65 -3.06 4.94
N CYS A 158 -25.59 -2.14 4.85
CA CYS A 158 -26.53 -1.88 5.94
C CYS A 158 -27.67 -2.90 5.94
N ASP A 159 -27.99 -3.42 7.11
CA ASP A 159 -29.27 -4.08 7.41
C ASP A 159 -29.62 -5.30 6.53
N GLY A 160 -28.61 -5.91 5.91
CA GLY A 160 -28.77 -7.16 5.18
C GLY A 160 -27.55 -7.59 4.34
N SER A 161 -27.36 -8.91 4.25
CA SER A 161 -26.25 -9.53 3.50
C SER A 161 -26.24 -9.24 2.00
N LYS A 162 -27.41 -8.94 1.42
CA LYS A 162 -27.62 -8.65 0.00
C LYS A 162 -27.89 -7.18 -0.29
N ALA A 163 -27.85 -6.30 0.72
CA ALA A 163 -28.09 -4.88 0.51
C ALA A 163 -27.02 -4.25 -0.41
N PRO A 164 -27.29 -3.09 -1.02
CA PRO A 164 -26.28 -2.35 -1.78
C PRO A 164 -25.02 -2.10 -0.95
N ALA A 165 -23.86 -2.22 -1.60
CA ALA A 165 -22.58 -2.14 -0.91
C ALA A 165 -22.01 -0.73 -0.93
N LEU A 166 -21.37 -0.37 0.18
CA LEU A 166 -20.39 0.71 0.29
C LEU A 166 -19.00 0.08 0.37
N ALA A 167 -18.08 0.51 -0.49
CA ALA A 167 -16.68 0.14 -0.41
C ALA A 167 -15.82 1.38 -0.17
N GLY A 168 -14.73 1.23 0.58
CA GLY A 168 -13.79 2.32 0.83
C GLY A 168 -12.34 1.88 0.94
N VAL A 169 -11.44 2.82 0.65
CA VAL A 169 -9.98 2.70 0.79
C VAL A 169 -9.50 3.83 1.68
N ILE A 170 -8.75 3.47 2.72
CA ILE A 170 -8.15 4.38 3.70
C ILE A 170 -6.63 4.26 3.58
N SER A 171 -5.96 5.40 3.46
CA SER A 171 -4.52 5.54 3.61
C SER A 171 -4.29 6.73 4.53
N TYR A 172 -3.73 6.49 5.71
CA TYR A 172 -3.40 7.52 6.70
C TYR A 172 -1.97 7.29 7.19
N ASN A 173 -1.08 8.23 6.88
CA ASN A 173 0.35 8.14 7.19
C ASN A 173 0.98 6.78 6.80
N ALA A 174 0.45 6.13 5.76
CA ALA A 174 0.86 4.80 5.33
C ALA A 174 1.58 4.89 3.99
N PRO A 175 2.93 4.99 4.01
CA PRO A 175 3.70 4.90 2.78
C PRO A 175 3.41 3.57 2.08
N PRO A 176 3.26 3.55 0.75
CA PRO A 176 3.01 2.32 0.01
C PRO A 176 4.00 1.18 0.32
N LEU A 177 3.46 -0.02 0.52
CA LEU A 177 4.22 -1.27 0.67
C LEU A 177 3.64 -2.34 -0.25
N SER A 178 4.25 -2.53 -1.41
CA SER A 178 3.71 -3.40 -2.47
C SER A 178 4.76 -3.84 -3.49
N LEU A 179 4.50 -4.98 -4.13
CA LEU A 179 5.13 -5.39 -5.39
C LEU A 179 4.06 -5.51 -6.47
N LYS A 180 4.31 -4.86 -7.61
CA LYS A 180 3.56 -5.07 -8.85
C LYS A 180 4.43 -5.79 -9.84
N LEU A 181 3.89 -6.84 -10.47
CA LEU A 181 4.51 -7.48 -11.63
C LEU A 181 3.57 -7.44 -12.82
N THR A 182 4.14 -7.21 -14.00
CA THR A 182 3.46 -7.26 -15.29
C THR A 182 4.39 -7.99 -16.26
N SER A 183 4.06 -9.25 -16.51
CA SER A 183 4.82 -10.13 -17.39
C SER A 183 4.15 -10.23 -18.76
N SER A 184 4.92 -10.04 -19.82
CA SER A 184 4.45 -10.25 -21.20
C SER A 184 4.34 -11.73 -21.53
N VAL A 185 3.44 -12.10 -22.45
CA VAL A 185 3.37 -13.46 -22.99
C VAL A 185 4.76 -13.84 -23.55
N GLY A 186 5.27 -15.01 -23.13
CA GLY A 186 6.61 -15.49 -23.50
C GLY A 186 7.73 -15.09 -22.53
N ASP A 187 7.48 -14.26 -21.52
CA ASP A 187 8.45 -14.02 -20.45
C ASP A 187 8.57 -15.26 -19.56
N TYR A 188 9.79 -15.78 -19.45
CA TYR A 188 10.08 -17.01 -18.72
C TYR A 188 9.85 -16.88 -17.22
N ILE A 189 10.21 -15.74 -16.62
CA ILE A 189 10.19 -15.60 -15.17
C ILE A 189 8.75 -15.38 -14.66
N GLY A 190 8.08 -14.34 -15.17
CA GLY A 190 6.71 -14.02 -14.80
C GLY A 190 5.65 -14.90 -15.47
N GLY A 191 6.02 -15.71 -16.47
CA GLY A 191 5.13 -16.68 -17.11
C GLY A 191 3.94 -16.05 -17.86
N GLY A 192 4.05 -14.78 -18.27
CA GLY A 192 2.97 -14.04 -18.92
C GLY A 192 1.83 -13.60 -18.01
N VAL A 193 2.02 -13.66 -16.69
CA VAL A 193 0.99 -13.30 -15.71
C VAL A 193 1.37 -12.02 -14.95
N GLY A 194 0.42 -11.10 -14.82
CA GLY A 194 0.54 -9.94 -13.94
C GLY A 194 -0.04 -10.21 -12.56
N LYS A 195 0.62 -9.73 -11.51
CA LYS A 195 0.18 -9.93 -10.12
C LYS A 195 0.56 -8.75 -9.23
N MET A 196 -0.21 -8.60 -8.14
CA MET A 196 -0.02 -7.57 -7.12
C MET A 196 0.10 -8.21 -5.75
N TYR A 197 1.06 -7.76 -4.98
CA TYR A 197 1.33 -8.21 -3.61
C TYR A 197 1.23 -7.00 -2.69
N TYR A 198 0.58 -7.20 -1.54
CA TYR A 198 0.44 -6.20 -0.49
C TYR A 198 0.68 -6.86 0.86
N ASN A 199 0.93 -6.05 1.88
CA ASN A 199 1.35 -6.51 3.20
C ASN A 199 0.23 -7.20 4.01
N ASP A 200 -1.00 -7.23 3.49
CA ASP A 200 -2.11 -8.04 4.03
C ASP A 200 -2.03 -9.53 3.68
N THR A 201 -1.31 -9.87 2.60
CA THR A 201 -1.29 -11.20 1.97
C THR A 201 0.12 -11.67 1.62
N SER A 202 1.12 -10.83 1.86
CA SER A 202 2.50 -11.05 1.46
C SER A 202 3.46 -10.40 2.44
N ILE A 203 4.64 -10.98 2.58
CA ILE A 203 5.75 -10.42 3.34
C ILE A 203 6.75 -9.76 2.39
N PHE A 204 7.40 -8.72 2.86
CA PHE A 204 8.44 -8.00 2.13
C PHE A 204 9.66 -7.80 3.02
N VAL A 205 10.84 -8.04 2.47
CA VAL A 205 12.11 -7.77 3.13
C VAL A 205 12.97 -6.94 2.20
N LEU A 206 13.55 -5.87 2.75
CA LEU A 206 14.54 -5.05 2.08
C LEU A 206 15.78 -5.00 2.97
N SER A 207 16.94 -5.28 2.40
CA SER A 207 18.21 -5.25 3.11
C SER A 207 19.35 -4.79 2.21
N GLY A 208 20.44 -4.34 2.85
CA GLY A 208 21.63 -3.87 2.17
C GLY A 208 21.76 -2.35 2.16
N THR A 209 22.66 -1.85 1.33
CA THR A 209 23.04 -0.43 1.27
C THR A 209 22.84 0.10 -0.14
N THR A 210 23.09 1.38 -0.38
CA THR A 210 22.99 1.96 -1.71
C THR A 210 23.94 1.34 -2.75
N SER A 211 24.97 0.57 -2.36
CA SER A 211 25.82 -0.14 -3.34
C SER A 211 25.25 -1.50 -3.76
N ARG A 212 24.57 -2.21 -2.86
CA ARG A 212 23.95 -3.52 -3.09
C ARG A 212 22.75 -3.69 -2.18
N LEU A 213 21.62 -4.03 -2.78
CA LEU A 213 20.34 -4.28 -2.15
C LEU A 213 19.83 -5.67 -2.48
N GLN A 214 19.17 -6.28 -1.51
CA GLN A 214 18.36 -7.46 -1.69
C GLN A 214 16.92 -7.12 -1.36
N TYR A 215 16.01 -7.50 -2.23
CA TYR A 215 14.58 -7.40 -2.01
C TYR A 215 13.96 -8.78 -2.12
N TYR A 216 13.10 -9.12 -1.18
CA TYR A 216 12.36 -10.37 -1.16
C TYR A 216 10.87 -10.07 -0.97
N ALA A 217 10.03 -10.78 -1.72
CA ALA A 217 8.59 -10.76 -1.55
C ALA A 217 8.06 -12.19 -1.60
N SER A 218 7.20 -12.55 -0.65
CA SER A 218 6.58 -13.88 -0.61
C SER A 218 5.12 -13.80 -0.22
N GLY A 219 4.29 -14.52 -0.94
CA GLY A 219 2.85 -14.55 -0.69
C GLY A 219 2.06 -15.01 -1.89
N GLN A 220 0.79 -15.35 -1.65
CA GLN A 220 -0.13 -15.80 -2.71
C GLN A 220 0.42 -16.99 -3.54
N ARG A 221 1.19 -17.89 -2.91
CA ARG A 221 1.89 -19.06 -3.52
C ARG A 221 3.08 -18.71 -4.42
N ASP A 222 3.60 -17.49 -4.32
CA ASP A 222 4.80 -17.08 -5.05
C ASP A 222 5.91 -16.61 -4.10
N ASP A 223 7.14 -16.75 -4.56
CA ASP A 223 8.35 -16.21 -3.96
C ASP A 223 9.15 -15.44 -5.02
N TRP A 224 9.53 -14.21 -4.71
CA TRP A 224 10.29 -13.31 -5.58
C TRP A 224 11.53 -12.78 -4.88
N TYR A 225 12.59 -12.63 -5.64
CA TYR A 225 13.85 -12.09 -5.19
C TYR A 225 14.40 -11.11 -6.21
N ALA A 226 14.96 -10.00 -5.73
CA ALA A 226 15.70 -9.05 -6.56
C ALA A 226 17.07 -8.77 -5.92
N SER A 227 18.14 -9.01 -6.67
CA SER A 227 19.46 -8.46 -6.38
C SER A 227 19.65 -7.18 -7.19
N ILE A 228 19.77 -6.04 -6.51
CA ILE A 228 19.94 -4.73 -7.15
C ILE A 228 21.31 -4.18 -6.74
N VAL A 229 22.17 -3.85 -7.69
CA VAL A 229 23.55 -3.41 -7.45
C VAL A 229 23.81 -2.11 -8.19
N ALA A 230 24.43 -1.14 -7.53
CA ALA A 230 24.88 0.08 -8.20
C ALA A 230 25.96 -0.23 -9.25
N PRO A 231 26.17 0.63 -10.26
CA PRO A 231 27.37 0.54 -11.08
C PRO A 231 28.64 0.56 -10.22
N VAL A 232 29.67 -0.15 -10.64
CA VAL A 232 30.91 -0.36 -9.87
C VAL A 232 31.50 0.98 -9.43
N GLY A 233 31.76 1.11 -8.12
CA GLY A 233 32.29 2.33 -7.50
C GLY A 233 31.26 3.45 -7.28
N LYS A 234 29.97 3.20 -7.56
CA LYS A 234 28.89 4.17 -7.36
C LYS A 234 27.90 3.69 -6.28
N ALA A 235 26.97 4.56 -5.96
CA ALA A 235 25.80 4.28 -5.12
C ALA A 235 24.53 4.51 -5.93
N LEU A 236 23.49 3.73 -5.66
CA LEU A 236 22.15 3.99 -6.18
C LEU A 236 21.62 5.29 -5.60
N VAL A 237 21.29 6.20 -6.50
CA VAL A 237 20.55 7.44 -6.25
C VAL A 237 19.33 7.48 -7.16
N PRO A 238 18.33 8.35 -6.90
CA PRO A 238 17.23 8.52 -7.82
C PRO A 238 17.71 8.80 -9.24
N GLY A 239 17.23 8.02 -10.20
CA GLY A 239 17.73 8.03 -11.58
C GLY A 239 17.42 6.76 -12.34
N ARG A 240 17.69 6.81 -13.65
CA ARG A 240 17.51 5.69 -14.57
C ARG A 240 18.86 5.06 -14.89
N TYR A 241 18.91 3.74 -14.86
CA TYR A 241 20.07 2.91 -15.11
C TYR A 241 19.73 1.88 -16.17
N SER A 242 20.65 1.67 -17.11
CA SER A 242 20.67 0.44 -17.89
C SER A 242 21.20 -0.69 -17.00
N THR A 243 20.65 -1.89 -17.17
CA THR A 243 20.99 -3.03 -16.29
C THR A 243 21.49 -4.22 -17.06
N ASN A 244 22.48 -4.90 -16.46
CA ASN A 244 22.89 -6.26 -16.76
C ASN A 244 22.62 -7.12 -15.51
N ARG A 245 22.72 -8.45 -15.64
CA ARG A 245 22.53 -9.35 -14.48
C ARG A 245 23.49 -9.01 -13.34
N PHE A 246 24.74 -8.74 -13.68
CA PHE A 246 25.76 -8.25 -12.76
C PHE A 246 26.13 -6.81 -13.12
N GLY A 247 26.34 -5.97 -12.11
CA GLY A 247 26.72 -4.58 -12.32
C GLY A 247 28.16 -4.45 -12.85
N ASP A 248 28.38 -3.47 -13.71
CA ASP A 248 29.69 -3.09 -14.23
C ASP A 248 29.91 -1.57 -14.07
N ARG A 249 30.93 -0.98 -14.69
CA ARG A 249 31.22 0.46 -14.55
C ARG A 249 30.13 1.37 -15.14
N THR A 250 29.37 0.86 -16.09
CA THR A 250 28.37 1.58 -16.88
C THR A 250 26.93 1.12 -16.64
N HIS A 251 26.73 -0.13 -16.21
CA HIS A 251 25.41 -0.73 -15.95
C HIS A 251 25.22 -1.03 -14.47
N ALA A 252 24.00 -0.81 -13.98
CA ALA A 252 23.58 -1.35 -12.69
C ALA A 252 23.37 -2.87 -12.80
N GLY A 253 23.52 -3.58 -11.69
CA GLY A 253 23.15 -4.99 -11.60
C GLY A 253 21.67 -5.12 -11.26
N LEU A 254 20.91 -5.91 -12.02
CA LEU A 254 19.55 -6.30 -11.69
C LEU A 254 19.38 -7.80 -12.00
N ASP A 255 19.12 -8.60 -10.97
CA ASP A 255 18.72 -10.00 -11.13
C ASP A 255 17.43 -10.23 -10.35
N PHE A 256 16.31 -10.15 -11.08
CA PHE A 256 14.98 -10.44 -10.58
C PHE A 256 14.61 -11.88 -10.93
N THR A 257 14.34 -12.70 -9.92
CA THR A 257 14.00 -14.12 -10.04
C THR A 257 12.78 -14.44 -9.19
N GLY A 258 12.16 -15.59 -9.43
CA GLY A 258 11.09 -16.06 -8.56
C GLY A 258 10.48 -17.37 -8.99
N ASN A 259 9.83 -18.05 -8.05
CA ASN A 259 9.19 -19.34 -8.27
C ASN A 259 10.13 -20.40 -8.90
N GLY A 260 11.41 -20.39 -8.51
CA GLY A 260 12.44 -21.25 -9.08
C GLY A 260 12.89 -20.89 -10.50
N ARG A 261 12.45 -19.73 -11.03
CA ARG A 261 12.79 -19.25 -12.37
C ARG A 261 13.76 -18.08 -12.28
N GLY A 262 14.84 -18.19 -13.04
CA GLY A 262 15.82 -17.15 -13.26
C GLY A 262 16.51 -17.38 -14.61
N CYS A 263 17.28 -16.42 -15.05
CA CYS A 263 18.04 -16.55 -16.29
C CYS A 263 19.52 -16.26 -16.07
N ASN A 264 20.35 -16.91 -16.88
CA ASN A 264 21.80 -16.81 -16.73
C ASN A 264 22.35 -15.49 -17.27
N GLU A 265 21.64 -14.91 -18.23
CA GLU A 265 21.90 -13.61 -18.83
C GLU A 265 20.60 -12.82 -18.82
N ASN A 266 20.71 -11.53 -18.50
CA ASN A 266 19.59 -10.61 -18.59
C ASN A 266 20.09 -9.21 -18.98
N SER A 267 19.15 -8.42 -19.49
CA SER A 267 19.34 -6.99 -19.71
C SER A 267 18.07 -6.24 -19.31
N GLY A 268 18.15 -4.92 -19.20
CA GLY A 268 16.95 -4.15 -18.88
C GLY A 268 17.20 -2.73 -18.45
N THR A 269 16.23 -2.21 -17.71
CA THR A 269 16.33 -0.89 -17.09
C THR A 269 15.84 -0.92 -15.65
N LEU A 270 16.49 -0.13 -14.81
CA LEU A 270 16.08 0.16 -13.44
C LEU A 270 15.87 1.66 -13.33
N ASN A 271 14.74 2.07 -12.80
CA ASN A 271 14.42 3.44 -12.52
C ASN A 271 14.16 3.59 -11.02
N VAL A 272 15.17 4.07 -10.31
CA VAL A 272 15.07 4.38 -8.88
C VAL A 272 14.35 5.71 -8.77
N ARG A 273 13.11 5.69 -8.32
CA ARG A 273 12.31 6.90 -8.08
C ARG A 273 12.70 7.55 -6.76
N ALA A 274 12.95 6.74 -5.75
CA ALA A 274 13.38 7.19 -4.44
C ALA A 274 14.07 6.07 -3.67
N ILE A 275 15.02 6.45 -2.82
CA ILE A 275 15.79 5.55 -1.97
C ILE A 275 16.23 6.32 -0.73
N GLU A 276 15.95 5.77 0.46
CA GLU A 276 16.33 6.39 1.74
C GLU A 276 17.09 5.40 2.61
N LYS A 277 18.05 5.93 3.38
CA LYS A 277 18.90 5.17 4.30
C LYS A 277 18.62 5.55 5.74
N ASP A 278 18.86 4.61 6.66
CA ASP A 278 18.99 4.91 8.08
C ASP A 278 20.37 5.54 8.40
N ALA A 279 20.59 5.87 9.68
CA ALA A 279 21.85 6.45 10.15
C ALA A 279 23.06 5.51 10.00
N GLN A 280 22.82 4.20 9.88
CA GLN A 280 23.82 3.17 9.68
C GLN A 280 24.13 2.92 8.19
N GLY A 281 23.41 3.58 7.28
CA GLY A 281 23.59 3.48 5.84
C GLY A 281 22.82 2.31 5.19
N ASN A 282 21.98 1.60 5.95
CA ASN A 282 21.09 0.57 5.40
C ASN A 282 19.92 1.23 4.70
N VAL A 283 19.52 0.69 3.56
CA VAL A 283 18.35 1.21 2.84
C VAL A 283 17.08 0.70 3.51
N VAL A 284 16.25 1.65 3.97
CA VAL A 284 15.00 1.38 4.68
C VAL A 284 13.77 1.71 3.85
N LYS A 285 13.93 2.47 2.74
CA LYS A 285 12.85 2.73 1.79
C LYS A 285 13.35 2.67 0.36
N LEU A 286 12.50 2.14 -0.52
CA LEU A 286 12.78 2.02 -1.94
C LEU A 286 11.49 2.17 -2.76
N HIS A 287 11.53 3.05 -3.76
CA HIS A 287 10.59 3.03 -4.87
C HIS A 287 11.37 2.87 -6.16
N ALA A 288 11.21 1.71 -6.79
CA ALA A 288 11.89 1.35 -8.02
C ALA A 288 10.92 0.77 -9.04
N GLU A 289 11.06 1.18 -10.28
CA GLU A 289 10.43 0.56 -11.44
C GLU A 289 11.52 -0.17 -12.21
N PHE A 290 11.26 -1.39 -12.67
CA PHE A 290 12.23 -2.13 -13.46
C PHE A 290 11.57 -2.80 -14.65
N GLU A 291 12.39 -3.07 -15.65
CA GLU A 291 12.10 -3.90 -16.79
C GLU A 291 13.28 -4.84 -16.99
N GLN A 292 13.04 -6.15 -17.01
CA GLN A 292 14.06 -7.18 -17.19
C GLN A 292 13.71 -8.07 -18.38
N TYR A 293 14.71 -8.42 -19.15
CA TYR A 293 14.63 -9.31 -20.30
C TYR A 293 15.56 -10.50 -20.09
N CYS A 294 15.01 -11.71 -20.08
CA CYS A 294 15.77 -12.96 -20.24
C CYS A 294 15.82 -13.44 -21.71
N GLY A 295 15.28 -12.64 -22.62
CA GLY A 295 15.02 -12.93 -24.02
C GLY A 295 14.37 -11.70 -24.65
N THR A 296 13.33 -11.88 -25.47
CA THR A 296 12.62 -10.74 -26.09
C THR A 296 11.43 -10.24 -25.27
N ALA A 297 10.82 -11.10 -24.46
CA ALA A 297 9.65 -10.76 -23.68
C ALA A 297 10.04 -10.12 -22.33
N PRO A 298 9.50 -8.93 -21.99
CA PRO A 298 9.83 -8.24 -20.75
C PRO A 298 9.03 -8.72 -19.55
N LEU A 299 9.70 -8.75 -18.40
CA LEU A 299 9.10 -8.67 -17.08
C LEU A 299 9.22 -7.23 -16.57
N ARG A 300 8.10 -6.60 -16.25
CA ARG A 300 8.07 -5.27 -15.61
C ARG A 300 7.66 -5.39 -14.17
N GLY A 301 8.31 -4.62 -13.30
CA GLY A 301 7.93 -4.54 -11.91
C GLY A 301 7.96 -3.14 -11.32
N THR A 302 7.17 -2.95 -10.27
CA THR A 302 7.20 -1.77 -9.41
C THR A 302 7.32 -2.22 -7.98
N ILE A 303 8.45 -1.89 -7.34
CA ILE A 303 8.71 -2.10 -5.93
C ILE A 303 8.38 -0.80 -5.20
N ARG A 304 7.52 -0.89 -4.19
CA ARG A 304 7.30 0.17 -3.21
C ARG A 304 7.52 -0.40 -1.83
N PHE A 305 8.49 0.13 -1.12
CA PHE A 305 8.85 -0.28 0.22
C PHE A 305 8.99 0.99 1.06
N GLY A 306 7.94 1.35 1.79
CA GLY A 306 7.98 2.45 2.74
C GLY A 306 8.00 3.86 2.14
N ILE A 307 7.67 4.04 0.84
CA ILE A 307 7.61 5.37 0.18
C ILE A 307 6.59 5.47 -0.97
#